data_AF-A0A5R9GGL8-F1
#
_entry.id   AF-A0A5R9GGL8-F1
#
_cell.length_a   1.000
_cell.length_b   1.000
_cell.length_c   1.000
_cell.angle_alpha   90.00
_cell.angle_beta   90.00
_cell.angle_gamma   90.00
#
_symmetry.space_group_name_H-M   'P 1'
#
loop_
_entity.id
_entity.type
_entity.pdbx_description
1 polymer ?
#
loop_
_entity_poly.entity_id
_entity_poly.type
_entity_poly.pdbx_seq_one_letter_code
_entity_poly.pdbx_strand_id
1 'polypeptide(L)'
;QLCIVHMVRYSLNFVSWKMRKEVAADLRAIYAAATAEEAELQLMAFEEKWDEAYPSIGQSWRRNWQRIIPLFDYPPEIRKVIYTTNAIESVNMSLRKITKNRGSFPSDDALTKLFYLALRNISKKWTMPIRDWKSAL
;
A
#
# COMPACT_ATOMS: atom_id res chain seq x y z
N GLN A 1 -9.64 -2.21 -4.84
CA GLN A 1 -8.47 -3.08 -4.57
C GLN A 1 -7.96 -2.79 -3.16
N LEU A 2 -7.89 -3.78 -2.27
CA LEU A 2 -7.24 -3.62 -0.96
C LEU A 2 -5.74 -3.67 -1.17
N CYS A 3 -5.09 -2.53 -1.00
CA CYS A 3 -3.65 -2.45 -0.99
C CYS A 3 -3.18 -2.54 0.46
N ILE A 4 -2.16 -3.34 0.75
CA ILE A 4 -1.54 -3.42 2.09
C ILE A 4 -1.17 -2.03 2.62
N VAL A 5 -0.69 -1.16 1.73
CA VAL A 5 -0.42 0.23 2.07
C VAL A 5 -1.66 0.92 2.62
N HIS A 6 -2.80 0.81 1.93
CA HIS A 6 -4.03 1.46 2.36
C HIS A 6 -4.52 0.88 3.67
N MET A 7 -4.33 -0.43 3.91
CA MET A 7 -4.57 -1.05 5.22
C MET A 7 -3.70 -0.43 6.29
N VAL A 8 -2.38 -0.34 6.09
CA VAL A 8 -1.45 0.26 7.05
C VAL A 8 -1.79 1.74 7.30
N ARG A 9 -2.03 2.52 6.25
CA ARG A 9 -2.43 3.95 6.37
C ARG A 9 -3.73 4.10 7.15
N TYR A 10 -4.72 3.26 6.87
CA TYR A 10 -5.98 3.24 7.61
C TYR A 10 -5.75 2.92 9.09
N SER A 11 -4.95 1.89 9.40
CA SER A 11 -4.59 1.53 10.78
C SER A 11 -3.91 2.68 11.53
N LEU A 12 -2.97 3.39 10.89
CA LEU A 12 -2.23 4.49 11.51
C LEU A 12 -3.08 5.76 11.76
N ASN A 13 -4.30 5.84 11.23
CA ASN A 13 -5.22 6.93 11.54
C ASN A 13 -5.74 6.87 12.97
N PHE A 14 -5.78 5.69 13.59
CA PHE A 14 -6.21 5.48 14.99
C PHE A 14 -5.08 5.69 15.99
N VAL A 15 -3.83 5.77 15.50
CA VAL A 15 -2.62 5.73 16.34
C VAL A 15 -2.04 7.12 16.52
N SER A 16 -1.72 7.46 17.78
CA SER A 16 -1.04 8.71 18.11
C SER A 16 0.33 8.79 17.44
N TRP A 17 0.81 10.00 17.12
CA TRP A 17 2.08 10.21 16.42
C TRP A 17 3.27 9.48 17.08
N LYS A 18 3.31 9.46 18.42
CA LYS A 18 4.38 8.82 19.20
C LYS A 18 4.42 7.30 18.98
N MET A 19 3.27 6.66 18.88
CA MET A 19 3.16 5.19 18.76
C MET A 19 3.22 4.70 17.31
N ARG A 20 3.03 5.58 16.32
CA ARG A 20 2.95 5.19 14.89
C ARG A 20 4.14 4.39 14.41
N LYS A 21 5.36 4.72 14.85
CA LYS A 21 6.57 4.01 14.42
C LYS A 21 6.55 2.55 14.88
N GLU A 22 6.15 2.33 16.12
CA GLU A 22 6.10 0.99 16.73
C GLU A 22 4.98 0.17 16.12
N VAL A 23 3.76 0.72 16.07
CA VAL A 23 2.61 0.05 15.45
C VAL A 23 2.88 -0.28 13.98
N ALA A 24 3.53 0.61 13.22
CA ALA A 24 3.88 0.32 11.83
C ALA A 24 4.92 -0.80 11.68
N ALA A 25 5.82 -0.97 12.65
CA ALA A 25 6.79 -2.07 12.65
C ALA A 25 6.10 -3.41 12.94
N ASP A 26 5.19 -3.44 13.91
CA ASP A 26 4.44 -4.65 14.26
C ASP A 26 3.46 -5.03 13.12
N LEU A 27 2.78 -4.06 12.50
CA LEU A 27 1.98 -4.30 11.30
C LEU A 27 2.84 -4.84 10.13
N ARG A 28 4.11 -4.42 10.04
CA ARG A 28 5.03 -4.91 9.01
C ARG A 28 5.39 -6.37 9.22
N ALA A 29 5.49 -6.85 10.45
CA ALA A 29 5.75 -8.25 10.73
C ALA A 29 4.68 -9.16 10.09
N ILE A 30 3.42 -8.72 10.07
CA ILE A 30 2.30 -9.47 9.46
C ILE A 30 2.51 -9.70 7.97
N TYR A 31 2.65 -8.63 7.17
CA TYR A 31 2.73 -8.77 5.69
C TYR A 31 4.14 -9.10 5.17
N ALA A 32 5.16 -9.06 6.02
CA ALA A 32 6.52 -9.47 5.69
C ALA A 32 6.85 -10.92 6.10
N ALA A 33 5.95 -11.60 6.83
CA ALA A 33 6.11 -13.00 7.22
C ALA A 33 6.31 -13.93 6.02
N ALA A 34 6.98 -15.07 6.18
CA ALA A 34 7.30 -15.94 5.06
C ALA A 34 6.06 -16.64 4.50
N THR A 35 5.15 -17.07 5.38
CA THR A 35 3.93 -17.84 5.03
C THR A 35 2.68 -17.21 5.64
N ALA A 36 1.50 -17.65 5.17
CA ALA A 36 0.22 -17.19 5.71
C ALA A 36 0.02 -17.60 7.17
N GLU A 37 0.52 -18.77 7.57
CA GLU A 37 0.47 -19.28 8.95
C GLU A 37 1.34 -18.42 9.87
N GLU A 38 2.55 -18.07 9.44
CA GLU A 38 3.40 -17.16 10.21
C GLU A 38 2.76 -15.76 10.31
N ALA A 39 2.16 -15.27 9.23
CA ALA A 39 1.46 -13.99 9.23
C ALA A 39 0.26 -13.98 10.20
N GLU A 40 -0.48 -15.09 10.28
CA GLU A 40 -1.58 -15.29 11.23
C GLU A 40 -1.08 -15.20 12.67
N LEU A 41 0.05 -15.85 12.99
CA LEU A 41 0.68 -15.76 14.31
C LEU A 41 1.11 -14.32 14.64
N GLN A 42 1.67 -13.61 13.66
CA GLN A 42 2.03 -12.20 13.82
C GLN A 42 0.80 -11.31 14.02
N LEU A 43 -0.33 -11.62 13.36
CA LEU A 43 -1.59 -10.91 13.58
C LEU A 43 -2.13 -11.16 15.00
N MET A 44 -2.06 -12.41 15.50
CA MET A 44 -2.46 -12.72 16.88
C MET A 44 -1.59 -11.97 17.90
N ALA A 45 -0.27 -11.96 17.71
CA ALA A 45 0.65 -11.23 18.59
C ALA A 45 0.40 -9.71 18.52
N PHE A 46 0.05 -9.19 17.34
CA PHE A 46 -0.35 -7.79 17.18
C PHE A 46 -1.62 -7.48 17.98
N GLU A 47 -2.64 -8.33 17.89
CA GLU A 47 -3.91 -8.17 18.60
C GLU A 47 -3.70 -8.20 20.11
N GLU A 48 -2.92 -9.15 20.63
CA GLU A 48 -2.60 -9.24 22.06
C GLU A 48 -1.94 -7.96 22.59
N LYS A 49 -1.05 -7.36 21.80
CA LYS A 49 -0.32 -6.15 22.18
C LYS A 49 -1.14 -4.86 22.03
N TRP A 50 -1.96 -4.75 21.00
CA TRP A 50 -2.54 -3.48 20.57
C TRP A 50 -4.06 -3.38 20.66
N ASP A 51 -4.80 -4.48 20.79
CA ASP A 51 -6.27 -4.40 20.75
C ASP A 51 -6.87 -3.73 21.98
N GLU A 52 -6.18 -3.69 23.12
CA GLU A 52 -6.63 -2.91 24.28
C GLU A 52 -6.69 -1.41 23.96
N ALA A 53 -5.67 -0.88 23.26
CA ALA A 53 -5.58 0.54 22.91
C ALA A 53 -6.24 0.88 21.56
N TYR A 54 -6.16 -0.02 20.59
CA TYR A 54 -6.51 0.20 19.18
C TYR A 54 -7.31 -0.97 18.57
N PRO A 55 -8.45 -1.38 19.17
CA PRO A 55 -9.19 -2.59 18.77
C PRO A 55 -9.69 -2.56 17.31
N SER A 56 -9.90 -1.36 16.75
CA SER A 56 -10.32 -1.19 15.36
C SER A 56 -9.27 -1.66 14.35
N ILE A 57 -8.00 -1.75 14.74
CA ILE A 57 -6.93 -2.20 13.87
C ILE A 57 -7.04 -3.71 13.66
N GLY A 58 -6.96 -4.53 14.72
CA GLY A 58 -7.09 -6.00 14.64
C GLY A 58 -8.37 -6.41 13.91
N GLN A 59 -9.51 -5.84 14.30
CA GLN A 59 -10.81 -6.07 13.64
C GLN A 59 -10.80 -5.77 12.13
N SER A 60 -10.13 -4.69 11.70
CA SER A 60 -10.03 -4.36 10.28
C SER A 60 -9.18 -5.39 9.53
N TRP A 61 -8.07 -5.82 10.11
CA TRP A 61 -7.19 -6.82 9.50
C TRP A 61 -7.89 -8.18 9.40
N ARG A 62 -8.59 -8.62 10.46
CA ARG A 62 -9.41 -9.84 10.47
C ARG A 62 -10.49 -9.85 9.40
N ARG A 63 -11.28 -8.77 9.30
CA ARG A 63 -12.34 -8.63 8.27
C ARG A 63 -11.80 -8.72 6.84
N ASN A 64 -10.56 -8.27 6.65
CA ASN A 64 -9.91 -8.23 5.34
C ASN A 64 -8.94 -9.39 5.11
N TRP A 65 -8.83 -10.33 6.06
CA TRP A 65 -7.78 -11.33 6.09
C TRP A 65 -7.76 -12.23 4.84
N GLN A 66 -8.93 -12.69 4.41
CA GLN A 66 -9.10 -13.49 3.18
C GLN A 66 -8.61 -12.76 1.91
N ARG A 67 -8.52 -11.43 1.95
CA ARG A 67 -8.01 -10.60 0.85
C ARG A 67 -6.51 -10.30 0.97
N ILE A 68 -5.91 -10.60 2.13
CA ILE A 68 -4.49 -10.45 2.43
C ILE A 68 -3.74 -11.76 2.16
N ILE A 69 -4.32 -12.92 2.51
CA ILE A 69 -3.70 -14.25 2.34
C ILE A 69 -3.09 -14.47 0.94
N PRO A 70 -3.74 -14.10 -0.19
CA PRO A 70 -3.16 -14.30 -1.51
C PRO A 70 -1.84 -13.58 -1.76
N LEU A 71 -1.44 -12.63 -0.89
CA LEU A 71 -0.12 -12.02 -0.93
C LEU A 71 0.98 -13.08 -0.76
N PHE A 72 0.77 -14.09 0.08
CA PHE A 72 1.79 -15.10 0.42
C PHE A 72 2.01 -16.14 -0.69
N ASP A 73 1.14 -16.20 -1.70
CA ASP A 73 1.33 -17.01 -2.90
C ASP A 73 2.46 -16.46 -3.80
N TYR A 74 2.88 -15.21 -3.59
CA TYR A 74 3.94 -14.57 -4.35
C TYR A 74 5.32 -14.74 -3.70
N PRO A 75 6.40 -14.88 -4.49
CA PRO A 75 7.77 -14.84 -3.99
C PRO A 75 8.05 -13.54 -3.19
N PRO A 76 8.95 -13.58 -2.18
CA PRO A 76 9.29 -12.41 -1.37
C PRO A 76 9.66 -11.16 -2.18
N GLU A 77 10.33 -11.35 -3.33
CA GLU A 77 10.76 -10.30 -4.25
C GLU A 77 9.55 -9.56 -4.84
N ILE A 78 8.49 -10.29 -5.22
CA ILE A 78 7.26 -9.74 -5.76
C ILE A 78 6.39 -9.14 -4.67
N ARG A 79 6.30 -9.80 -3.51
CA ARG A 79 5.58 -9.25 -2.35
C ARG A 79 6.08 -7.87 -1.99
N LYS A 80 7.40 -7.68 -1.97
CA LYS A 80 8.02 -6.38 -1.75
C LYS A 80 7.52 -5.34 -2.73
N VAL A 81 7.42 -5.68 -4.02
CA VAL A 81 6.87 -4.77 -5.03
C VAL A 81 5.41 -4.44 -4.71
N ILE A 82 4.59 -5.43 -4.36
CA ILE A 82 3.15 -5.28 -4.09
C ILE A 82 2.88 -4.36 -2.89
N TYR A 83 3.56 -4.56 -1.76
CA TYR A 83 3.34 -3.74 -0.56
C TYR A 83 4.19 -2.46 -0.54
N THR A 84 5.08 -2.25 -1.52
CA THR A 84 5.73 -0.94 -1.69
C THR A 84 4.82 0.02 -2.46
N THR A 85 4.57 1.18 -1.86
CA THR A 85 3.76 2.25 -2.43
C THR A 85 4.34 2.93 -3.66
N ASN A 86 5.65 2.86 -3.86
CA ASN A 86 6.36 3.88 -4.59
C ASN A 86 5.90 4.03 -6.05
N ALA A 87 5.55 2.93 -6.72
CA ALA A 87 5.10 2.99 -8.11
C ALA A 87 3.75 3.70 -8.25
N ILE A 88 2.73 3.27 -7.50
CA ILE A 88 1.36 3.81 -7.61
C ILE A 88 1.29 5.22 -7.01
N GLU A 89 1.90 5.44 -5.85
CA GLU A 89 1.87 6.74 -5.18
C GLU A 89 2.64 7.81 -5.94
N SER A 90 3.74 7.46 -6.61
CA SER A 90 4.48 8.40 -7.47
C SER A 90 3.64 8.89 -8.64
N VAL A 91 2.86 7.98 -9.26
CA VAL A 91 1.90 8.35 -10.32
C VAL A 91 0.80 9.23 -9.76
N ASN A 92 0.14 8.81 -8.68
CA ASN A 92 -0.94 9.57 -8.05
C ASN A 92 -0.50 10.96 -7.60
N MET A 93 0.69 11.08 -7.01
CA MET A 93 1.28 12.36 -6.63
C MET A 93 1.50 13.25 -7.87
N SER A 94 2.08 12.68 -8.93
CA SER A 94 2.34 13.42 -10.17
C SER A 94 1.05 13.93 -10.80
N LEU A 95 -0.01 13.11 -10.83
CA LEU A 95 -1.34 13.51 -11.32
C LEU A 95 -1.95 14.61 -10.43
N ARG A 96 -1.93 14.45 -9.10
CA ARG A 96 -2.40 15.47 -8.14
C ARG A 96 -1.65 16.79 -8.29
N LYS A 97 -0.34 16.77 -8.53
CA LYS A 97 0.46 17.98 -8.72
C LYS A 97 0.00 18.77 -9.95
N ILE A 98 -0.38 18.08 -11.02
CA ILE A 98 -0.81 18.69 -12.28
C ILE A 98 -2.24 19.26 -12.17
N THR A 99 -3.09 18.68 -11.32
CA THR A 99 -4.44 19.18 -11.07
C THR A 99 -4.53 20.22 -9.96
N LYS A 100 -3.57 20.26 -9.01
CA LYS A 100 -3.62 21.11 -7.81
C LYS A 100 -3.90 22.59 -8.08
N ASN A 101 -3.39 23.13 -9.20
CA ASN A 101 -3.53 24.54 -9.56
C ASN A 101 -4.68 24.81 -10.54
N ARG A 102 -5.55 23.83 -10.80
CA ARG A 102 -6.69 23.95 -11.72
C ARG A 102 -7.99 23.79 -10.94
N GLY A 103 -8.75 24.88 -10.82
CA GLY A 103 -10.02 24.91 -10.07
C GLY A 103 -11.17 24.18 -10.78
N SER A 104 -11.22 24.21 -12.12
CA SER A 104 -12.21 23.49 -12.92
C SER A 104 -11.64 23.13 -14.29
N PHE A 105 -12.31 22.19 -14.97
CA PHE A 105 -12.04 21.80 -16.34
C PHE A 105 -13.25 22.15 -17.22
N PRO A 106 -13.04 22.63 -18.46
CA PRO A 106 -14.13 23.00 -19.35
C PRO A 106 -14.90 21.79 -19.91
N SER A 107 -14.29 20.59 -19.89
CA SER A 107 -14.91 19.32 -20.26
C SER A 107 -14.10 18.14 -19.75
N ASP A 108 -14.71 16.95 -19.73
CA ASP A 108 -14.03 15.68 -19.40
C ASP A 108 -12.90 15.36 -20.38
N ASP A 109 -13.03 15.77 -21.64
CA ASP A 109 -11.98 15.63 -22.66
C ASP A 109 -10.74 16.45 -22.32
N ALA A 110 -10.91 17.66 -21.78
CA ALA A 110 -9.78 18.50 -21.38
C ALA A 110 -9.01 17.87 -20.22
N LEU A 111 -9.72 17.27 -19.26
CA LEU A 111 -9.12 16.50 -18.16
C LEU A 111 -8.39 15.25 -18.68
N THR A 112 -9.04 14.49 -19.57
CA THR A 112 -8.49 13.26 -20.15
C THR A 112 -7.21 13.54 -20.96
N LYS A 113 -7.21 14.57 -21.80
CA LYS A 113 -6.02 15.00 -22.56
C LYS A 113 -4.87 15.37 -21.62
N LEU A 114 -5.17 16.08 -20.53
CA LEU A 114 -4.16 16.45 -19.55
C LEU A 114 -3.56 15.22 -18.86
N PHE A 115 -4.40 14.27 -18.43
CA PHE A 115 -3.96 13.04 -17.78
C PHE A 115 -3.14 12.18 -18.75
N TYR A 116 -3.57 12.07 -20.01
CA TYR A 116 -2.82 11.39 -21.05
C TYR A 116 -1.42 11.99 -21.22
N LEU A 117 -1.30 13.32 -21.35
CA LEU A 117 0.00 13.99 -21.49
C LEU A 117 0.87 13.80 -20.25
N ALA A 118 0.28 13.84 -19.06
CA ALA A 118 0.97 13.57 -17.81
C ALA A 118 1.53 12.15 -17.78
N LEU A 119 0.69 11.15 -18.04
CA LEU A 119 1.08 9.73 -18.06
C LEU A 119 2.16 9.46 -19.10
N ARG A 120 2.05 10.04 -20.30
CA ARG A 120 3.07 9.96 -21.36
C ARG A 120 4.42 10.54 -20.91
N ASN A 121 4.43 11.61 -20.13
CA ASN A 121 5.67 12.19 -19.61
C ASN A 121 6.24 11.41 -18.42
N ILE A 122 5.39 10.80 -17.60
CA ILE A 122 5.80 9.91 -16.51
C ILE A 122 6.45 8.64 -17.08
N SER A 123 5.83 8.02 -18.09
CA SER A 123 6.31 6.76 -18.66
C SER A 123 7.69 6.87 -19.32
N LYS A 124 8.03 8.04 -19.89
CA LYS A 124 9.40 8.31 -20.38
C LYS A 124 10.49 8.14 -19.32
N LYS A 125 10.15 8.25 -18.04
CA LYS A 125 11.09 8.10 -16.92
C LYS A 125 11.19 6.65 -16.42
N TRP A 126 10.32 5.75 -16.88
CA TRP A 126 10.32 4.34 -16.48
C TRP A 126 11.32 3.54 -17.31
N THR A 127 12.60 3.89 -17.16
CA THR A 127 13.70 3.26 -17.91
C THR A 127 14.31 2.06 -17.18
N MET A 128 14.07 1.92 -15.87
CA MET A 128 14.55 0.81 -15.07
C MET A 128 13.45 -0.24 -14.86
N PRO A 129 13.69 -1.51 -15.21
CA PRO A 129 12.76 -2.58 -14.86
C PRO A 129 12.72 -2.78 -13.34
N ILE A 130 11.64 -3.41 -12.88
CA ILE A 130 11.52 -3.83 -11.48
C ILE A 130 12.66 -4.82 -11.19
N ARG A 131 13.44 -4.54 -10.15
CA ARG A 131 14.53 -5.41 -9.72
C ARG A 131 13.97 -6.79 -9.38
N ASP A 132 14.71 -7.83 -9.75
CA ASP A 132 14.37 -9.24 -9.48
C ASP A 132 13.06 -9.74 -10.13
N TRP A 133 12.44 -8.94 -11.01
CA TRP A 133 11.22 -9.33 -11.73
C TRP A 133 11.40 -10.59 -12.57
N LYS A 134 12.56 -10.75 -13.23
CA LYS A 134 12.88 -11.95 -14.01
C LYS A 134 13.07 -13.20 -13.14
N SER A 135 13.59 -13.03 -11.93
CA SER A 135 13.83 -14.13 -11.00
C SER A 135 12.54 -14.62 -10.35
N ALA A 136 11.45 -13.86 -10.51
CA ALA A 136 10.17 -14.12 -9.89
C ALA A 136 9.05 -14.46 -10.88
N LEU A 137 9.36 -14.56 -12.17
CA LEU A 137 8.55 -15.18 -13.22
C LEU A 137 8.91 -16.66 -13.35
#